data_AF-A0A955D5A3-F1
#
_entry.id   AF-A0A955D5A3-F1
#
_cell.length_a   1.000
_cell.length_b   1.000
_cell.length_c   1.000
_cell.angle_alpha   90.00
_cell.angle_beta   90.00
_cell.angle_gamma   90.00
#
_symmetry.space_group_name_H-M   'P 1'
#
loop_
_entity.id
_entity.type
_entity.pdbx_description
1 polymer ?
#
loop_
_entity_poly.entity_id
_entity_poly.type
_entity_poly.pdbx_seq_one_letter_code
_entity_poly.pdbx_strand_id
1 'polypeptide(L)'
;MRRMTGLIIGLVLGLGAAAHGADEEHWYVILLQGQKAGWMMERSTTGDDGKITSETEMRLKIGRGAQAVELSMGSEFVERGDGTAVSALSRQKQGQMQMTREYKFSPEKVIERVVQGEEGDADAR
;
A
#
# COMPACT_ATOMS: atom_id res chain seq x y z
N MET A 1 -32.19 58.13 -22.83
CA MET A 1 -30.76 57.80 -22.72
C MET A 1 -30.43 57.50 -21.26
N ARG A 2 -30.34 56.23 -20.86
CA ARG A 2 -29.74 55.76 -19.59
C ARG A 2 -29.02 54.47 -19.94
N ARG A 3 -27.69 54.52 -20.02
CA ARG A 3 -26.80 53.36 -20.18
C ARG A 3 -25.99 53.28 -18.88
N MET A 4 -26.11 52.21 -18.08
CA MET A 4 -25.48 50.89 -18.28
C MET A 4 -24.17 50.85 -17.47
N THR A 5 -24.20 50.19 -16.32
CA THR A 5 -23.00 49.59 -15.71
C THR A 5 -23.47 48.43 -14.85
N GLY A 6 -23.65 47.27 -15.49
CA GLY A 6 -23.89 46.01 -14.80
C GLY A 6 -22.58 45.51 -14.22
N LEU A 7 -22.55 45.31 -12.91
CA LEU A 7 -21.46 44.66 -12.20
C LEU A 7 -21.85 43.19 -12.00
N ILE A 8 -21.51 42.33 -12.95
CA ILE A 8 -21.58 40.88 -12.77
C ILE A 8 -20.25 40.46 -12.15
N ILE A 9 -20.21 40.36 -10.81
CA ILE A 9 -19.13 39.67 -10.10
C ILE A 9 -19.43 38.17 -10.27
N GLY A 10 -18.75 37.55 -11.22
CA GLY A 10 -18.72 36.10 -11.38
C GLY A 10 -17.97 35.47 -10.22
N LEU A 11 -18.70 35.04 -9.20
CA LEU A 11 -18.18 34.16 -8.16
C LEU A 11 -18.05 32.75 -8.76
N VAL A 12 -16.94 32.50 -9.45
CA VAL A 12 -16.50 31.14 -9.76
C VAL A 12 -16.02 30.53 -8.45
N LEU A 13 -16.94 29.89 -7.74
CA LEU A 13 -16.62 28.97 -6.66
C LEU A 13 -15.78 27.85 -7.26
N GLY A 14 -14.46 27.95 -7.07
CA GLY A 14 -13.54 26.85 -7.26
C GLY A 14 -13.93 25.73 -6.30
N LEU A 15 -14.83 24.87 -6.75
CA LEU A 15 -15.00 23.53 -6.20
C LEU A 15 -13.71 22.80 -6.55
N GLY A 16 -12.68 22.98 -5.73
CA GLY A 16 -11.58 22.04 -5.66
C GLY A 16 -12.24 20.71 -5.33
N ALA A 17 -12.35 19.84 -6.33
CA ALA A 17 -12.70 18.46 -6.10
C ALA A 17 -11.68 17.97 -5.07
N ALA A 18 -12.12 17.81 -3.82
CA ALA A 18 -11.37 17.05 -2.86
C ALA A 18 -11.24 15.68 -3.51
N ALA A 19 -10.07 15.42 -4.09
CA ALA A 19 -9.68 14.12 -4.56
C ALA A 19 -9.62 13.23 -3.31
N HIS A 20 -10.80 12.74 -2.90
CA HIS A 20 -10.89 11.57 -2.07
C HIS A 20 -10.24 10.49 -2.90
N GLY A 21 -9.09 9.99 -2.44
CA GLY A 21 -8.37 8.93 -3.13
C GLY A 21 -9.36 7.84 -3.47
N ALA A 22 -9.63 7.66 -4.76
CA ALA A 22 -10.52 6.60 -5.20
C ALA A 22 -9.86 5.28 -4.79
N ASP A 23 -10.67 4.29 -4.44
CA ASP A 23 -10.17 2.95 -4.25
C ASP A 23 -9.56 2.51 -5.59
N GLU A 24 -8.25 2.34 -5.61
CA GLU A 24 -7.47 2.04 -6.80
C GLU A 24 -6.77 0.71 -6.60
N GLU A 25 -6.76 -0.10 -7.65
CA GLU A 25 -6.06 -1.38 -7.68
C GLU A 25 -5.31 -1.53 -9.00
N HIS A 26 -4.02 -1.80 -8.90
CA HIS A 26 -3.14 -1.98 -10.04
C HIS A 26 -2.49 -3.36 -9.99
N TRP A 27 -2.52 -4.05 -11.12
CA TRP A 27 -1.88 -5.34 -11.30
C TRP A 27 -0.72 -5.23 -12.28
N TYR A 28 0.39 -5.83 -11.88
CA TYR A 28 1.62 -5.83 -12.64
C TYR A 28 2.08 -7.28 -12.89
N VAL A 29 2.61 -7.51 -14.08
CA VAL A 29 3.35 -8.75 -14.37
C VAL A 29 4.82 -8.46 -14.18
N ILE A 30 5.49 -9.31 -13.40
CA ILE A 30 6.94 -9.20 -13.19
C ILE A 30 7.64 -10.07 -14.23
N LEU A 31 8.54 -9.46 -14.99
CA LEU A 31 9.39 -10.14 -15.95
C LEU A 31 10.84 -10.20 -15.43
N LEU A 32 11.46 -11.38 -15.51
CA LEU A 32 12.91 -11.55 -15.35
C LEU A 32 13.49 -12.03 -16.68
N GLN A 33 14.44 -11.28 -17.23
CA GLN A 33 15.06 -11.57 -18.53
C GLN A 33 14.01 -11.75 -19.66
N GLY A 34 12.94 -10.94 -19.63
CA GLY A 34 11.84 -10.99 -20.60
C GLY A 34 10.89 -12.18 -20.42
N GLN A 35 11.08 -13.04 -19.43
CA GLN A 35 10.19 -14.14 -19.10
C GLN A 35 9.33 -13.79 -17.89
N LYS A 36 8.06 -14.20 -17.90
CA LYS A 36 7.17 -14.01 -16.75
C LYS A 36 7.72 -14.77 -15.55
N ALA A 37 8.02 -14.03 -14.49
CA ALA A 37 8.55 -14.53 -13.25
C ALA A 37 7.54 -14.41 -12.10
N GLY A 38 6.54 -13.55 -12.23
CA GLY A 38 5.61 -13.30 -11.14
C GLY A 38 4.53 -12.28 -11.44
N TRP A 39 3.91 -11.80 -10.37
CA TRP A 39 2.94 -10.71 -10.40
C TRP A 39 3.08 -9.88 -9.13
N MET A 40 2.56 -8.65 -9.21
CA MET A 40 2.41 -7.74 -8.08
C MET A 40 1.03 -7.08 -8.19
N MET A 41 0.43 -6.82 -7.04
CA MET A 41 -0.77 -6.01 -6.88
C MET A 41 -0.44 -4.87 -5.93
N GLU A 42 -0.92 -3.68 -6.26
CA GLU A 42 -0.97 -2.53 -5.35
C GLU A 42 -2.43 -2.11 -5.22
N ARG A 43 -2.90 -1.88 -4.00
CA ARG A 43 -4.24 -1.40 -3.72
C ARG A 43 -4.19 -0.25 -2.72
N SER A 44 -4.99 0.78 -2.95
CA SER A 44 -5.24 1.83 -1.96
C SER A 44 -6.73 1.88 -1.66
N THR A 45 -7.09 1.94 -0.38
CA THR A 45 -8.48 2.10 0.06
C THR A 45 -8.61 3.18 1.11
N THR A 46 -9.68 3.98 1.04
CA THR A 46 -9.99 4.99 2.07
C THR A 46 -11.18 4.53 2.91
N GLY A 47 -10.96 4.28 4.19
CA GLY A 47 -12.02 3.87 5.12
C GLY A 47 -12.88 5.04 5.62
N ASP A 48 -14.07 4.73 6.14
CA ASP A 48 -15.00 5.71 6.73
C ASP A 48 -14.40 6.46 7.93
N ASP A 49 -13.36 5.91 8.57
CA ASP A 49 -12.61 6.53 9.66
C ASP A 49 -11.54 7.53 9.18
N GLY A 50 -11.48 7.79 7.86
CA GLY A 50 -10.54 8.71 7.22
C GLY A 50 -9.11 8.18 7.14
N LYS A 51 -8.90 6.89 7.41
CA LYS A 51 -7.61 6.24 7.19
C LYS A 51 -7.49 5.74 5.76
N ILE A 52 -6.29 5.88 5.21
CA ILE A 52 -5.90 5.36 3.92
C ILE A 52 -5.05 4.12 4.18
N THR A 53 -5.42 3.00 3.57
CA THR A 53 -4.69 1.73 3.63
C THR A 53 -4.10 1.43 2.27
N SER A 54 -2.78 1.40 2.18
CA SER A 54 -2.04 0.98 0.99
C SER A 54 -1.51 -0.44 1.18
N GLU A 55 -1.92 -1.35 0.30
CA GLU A 55 -1.53 -2.74 0.29
C GLU A 55 -0.65 -3.05 -0.93
N THR A 56 0.34 -3.91 -0.73
CA THR A 56 1.10 -4.52 -1.83
C THR A 56 1.12 -6.02 -1.60
N GLU A 57 0.84 -6.82 -2.64
CA GLU A 57 1.13 -8.25 -2.65
C GLU A 57 1.98 -8.59 -3.86
N MET A 58 3.07 -9.30 -3.66
CA MET A 58 3.98 -9.73 -4.72
C MET A 58 4.27 -11.21 -4.59
N ARG A 59 4.26 -11.91 -5.72
CA ARG A 59 4.78 -13.28 -5.84
C ARG A 59 5.72 -13.38 -7.02
N LEU A 60 6.92 -13.87 -6.74
CA LEU A 60 8.01 -13.97 -7.71
C LEU A 60 8.69 -15.33 -7.60
N LYS A 61 8.95 -15.96 -8.74
CA LYS A 61 9.73 -17.19 -8.84
C LYS A 61 11.04 -16.93 -9.56
N ILE A 62 12.16 -17.25 -8.92
CA ILE A 62 13.52 -17.03 -9.44
C ILE A 62 14.18 -18.39 -9.66
N GLY A 63 14.70 -18.64 -10.87
CA GLY A 63 15.43 -19.87 -11.20
C GLY A 63 14.70 -20.77 -12.20
N ARG A 64 15.21 -22.00 -12.40
CA ARG A 64 14.69 -22.96 -13.38
C ARG A 64 14.48 -24.33 -12.74
N GLY A 65 13.38 -25.00 -13.11
CA GLY A 65 13.08 -26.37 -12.69
C GLY A 65 13.05 -26.53 -11.16
N ALA A 66 13.72 -27.56 -10.66
CA ALA A 66 13.78 -27.90 -9.23
C ALA A 66 14.63 -26.93 -8.38
N GLN A 67 15.36 -26.00 -8.99
CA GLN A 67 16.17 -24.99 -8.27
C GLN A 67 15.47 -23.64 -8.16
N ALA A 68 14.16 -23.58 -8.47
CA ALA A 68 13.43 -22.34 -8.40
C ALA A 68 13.07 -21.98 -6.95
N VAL A 69 13.40 -20.76 -6.53
CA VAL A 69 13.02 -20.18 -5.25
C VAL A 69 11.78 -19.33 -5.46
N GLU A 70 10.75 -19.53 -4.64
CA GLU A 70 9.58 -18.67 -4.59
C GLU A 70 9.75 -17.65 -3.46
N LEU A 71 9.57 -16.38 -3.81
CA LEU A 71 9.53 -15.25 -2.91
C LEU A 71 8.10 -14.71 -2.93
N SER A 72 7.49 -14.59 -1.75
CA SER A 72 6.29 -13.78 -1.58
C SER A 72 6.56 -12.64 -0.63
N MET A 73 6.01 -11.48 -0.97
CA MET A 73 6.07 -10.29 -0.14
C MET A 73 4.68 -9.69 -0.05
N GLY A 74 4.33 -9.22 1.13
CA GLY A 74 3.11 -8.46 1.36
C GLY A 74 3.44 -7.27 2.24
N SER A 75 2.85 -6.13 1.96
CA SER A 75 2.89 -5.00 2.88
C SER A 75 1.53 -4.34 3.00
N GLU A 76 1.31 -3.74 4.16
CA GLU A 76 0.18 -2.87 4.43
C GLU A 76 0.73 -1.63 5.13
N PHE A 77 0.32 -0.46 4.68
CA PHE A 77 0.63 0.81 5.30
C PHE A 77 -0.66 1.57 5.54
N VAL A 78 -0.83 2.05 6.77
CA VAL A 78 -2.02 2.80 7.16
C VAL A 78 -1.59 4.20 7.55
N GLU A 79 -2.19 5.20 6.92
CA GLU A 79 -2.00 6.61 7.23
C GLU A 79 -3.35 7.33 7.34
N ARG A 80 -3.32 8.59 7.79
CA ARG A 80 -4.48 9.49 7.74
C ARG A 80 -4.42 10.33 6.47
N GLY A 81 -5.54 10.97 6.11
CA GLY A 81 -5.61 11.88 4.97
C GLY A 81 -4.65 13.08 4.99
N ASP A 82 -4.00 13.37 6.13
CA ASP A 82 -2.94 14.38 6.25
C ASP A 82 -1.52 13.81 6.08
N GLY A 83 -1.39 12.53 5.75
CA GLY A 83 -0.10 11.81 5.62
C GLY A 83 0.47 11.34 6.96
N THR A 84 -0.26 11.47 8.07
CA THR A 84 0.21 10.97 9.37
C THR A 84 0.17 9.44 9.38
N ALA A 85 1.35 8.81 9.45
CA ALA A 85 1.49 7.36 9.58
C ALA A 85 0.82 6.81 10.86
N VAL A 86 0.15 5.67 10.75
CA VAL A 86 -0.54 4.96 11.85
C VAL A 86 0.12 3.61 12.12
N SER A 87 0.25 2.78 11.08
CA SER A 87 0.89 1.47 11.20
C SER A 87 1.47 1.00 9.87
N ALA A 88 2.40 0.06 9.97
CA ALA A 88 2.91 -0.68 8.81
C ALA A 88 3.07 -2.15 9.15
N LEU A 89 2.76 -3.03 8.20
CA LEU A 89 2.99 -4.46 8.26
C LEU A 89 3.80 -4.85 7.03
N SER A 90 4.86 -5.62 7.23
CA SER A 90 5.62 -6.24 6.16
C SER A 90 5.71 -7.74 6.41
N ARG A 91 5.39 -8.52 5.41
CA ARG A 91 5.44 -9.98 5.40
C ARG A 91 6.34 -10.39 4.24
N GLN A 92 7.32 -11.23 4.52
CA GLN A 92 8.21 -11.78 3.50
C GLN A 92 8.35 -13.28 3.75
N LYS A 93 8.24 -14.08 2.69
CA LYS A 93 8.49 -15.51 2.72
C LYS A 93 9.42 -15.90 1.59
N GLN A 94 10.45 -16.65 1.92
CA GLN A 94 11.41 -17.21 0.96
C GLN A 94 11.67 -18.67 1.32
N GLY A 95 11.13 -19.58 0.50
CA GLY A 95 11.14 -21.01 0.84
C GLY A 95 10.40 -21.26 2.16
N GLN A 96 11.06 -21.90 3.13
CA GLN A 96 10.52 -22.18 4.46
C GLN A 96 10.65 -20.99 5.42
N MET A 97 11.50 -20.02 5.12
CA MET A 97 11.75 -18.87 5.99
C MET A 97 10.64 -17.84 5.83
N GLN A 98 10.05 -17.42 6.95
CA GLN A 98 9.07 -16.33 7.01
C GLN A 98 9.55 -15.24 7.99
N MET A 99 9.33 -14.00 7.58
CA MET A 99 9.55 -12.82 8.41
C MET A 99 8.31 -11.94 8.35
N THR A 100 7.83 -11.52 9.53
CA THR A 100 6.78 -10.54 9.69
C THR A 100 7.29 -9.40 10.55
N ARG A 101 7.06 -8.18 10.11
CA ARG A 101 7.44 -6.98 10.83
C ARG A 101 6.26 -6.03 10.93
N GLU A 102 5.92 -5.66 12.15
CA GLU A 102 4.83 -4.76 12.46
C GLU A 102 5.39 -3.48 13.08
N TYR A 103 4.84 -2.35 12.67
CA TYR A 103 5.16 -1.04 13.19
C TYR A 103 3.88 -0.33 13.61
N LYS A 104 3.96 0.35 14.75
CA LYS A 104 2.95 1.33 15.19
C LYS A 104 3.62 2.67 15.39
N PHE A 105 3.05 3.70 14.78
CA PHE A 105 3.58 5.05 14.80
C PHE A 105 2.82 5.90 15.80
N SER A 106 3.55 6.72 16.55
CA SER A 106 3.02 7.76 17.42
C SER A 106 3.92 8.99 17.33
N PRO A 107 3.46 10.18 17.76
CA PRO A 107 4.27 11.39 17.69
C PRO A 107 5.62 11.30 18.44
N GLU A 108 5.69 10.48 19.48
CA GLU A 108 6.86 10.38 20.36
C GLU A 108 7.77 9.20 20.04
N LYS A 109 7.24 8.14 19.42
CA LYS A 109 7.96 6.89 19.21
C LYS A 109 7.38 6.02 18.09
N VAL A 110 8.23 5.17 17.56
CA VAL A 110 7.87 4.03 16.71
C VAL A 110 8.03 2.77 17.54
N ILE A 111 6.97 1.95 17.62
CA ILE A 111 7.04 0.62 18.24
C ILE A 111 7.16 -0.39 17.11
N GLU A 112 8.19 -1.23 17.19
CA GLU A 112 8.47 -2.29 16.23
C GLU A 112 8.30 -3.66 16.89
N ARG A 113 7.70 -4.59 16.16
CA ARG A 113 7.68 -6.02 16.49
C ARG A 113 8.15 -6.81 15.28
N VAL A 114 9.15 -7.67 15.51
CA VAL A 114 9.68 -8.57 14.48
C VAL A 114 9.39 -10.01 14.91
N VAL A 115 8.81 -10.79 14.00
CA VAL A 115 8.66 -12.24 14.13
C VAL A 115 9.37 -12.86 12.95
N GLN A 116 10.33 -13.74 13.21
CA GLN A 116 11.05 -14.48 12.19
C GLN A 116 11.09 -15.95 12.59
N GLY A 117 10.77 -16.84 11.66
CA GLY A 117 10.75 -18.27 11.92
C GLY A 117 10.58 -19.08 10.64
N GLU A 118 10.60 -20.40 10.79
CA GLU A 118 10.21 -21.32 9.71
C GLU A 118 8.68 -21.47 9.69
N GLU A 119 8.12 -21.78 8.52
CA GLU A 119 6.70 -22.07 8.34
C GLU A 119 6.28 -23.23 9.26
N GLY A 120 5.57 -22.90 10.35
CA GLY A 120 5.15 -23.83 11.40
C GLY A 120 5.50 -23.41 12.84
N ASP A 121 6.40 -22.44 13.03
CA ASP A 121 6.83 -21.99 14.37
C ASP A 121 5.89 -20.90 14.96
N ALA A 122 4.98 -20.35 14.14
CA ALA A 122 4.06 -19.28 14.55
C ALA A 122 2.89 -19.76 15.44
N ASP A 123 2.61 -21.08 15.48
CA ASP A 123 1.55 -21.68 16.31
C ASP A 123 2.05 -22.21 17.67
N ALA A 124 3.33 -21.97 18.01
CA ALA A 124 3.92 -22.42 19.26
C ALA A 124 4.24 -21.24 20.20
N ARG A 125 3.24 -20.45 20.60
CA ARG A 125 3.29 -19.58 21.81
C ARG A 125 1.95 -19.00 22.21
#